data_AF-A0A814BUP3-F1
#
_entry.id   AF-A0A814BUP3-F1
#
_cell.length_a   1.000
_cell.length_b   1.000
_cell.length_c   1.000
_cell.angle_alpha   90.00
_cell.angle_beta   90.00
_cell.angle_gamma   90.00
#
_symmetry.space_group_name_H-M   'P 1'
#
loop_
_entity.id
_entity.type
_entity.pdbx_description
1 polymer ?
#
loop_
_entity_poly.entity_id
_entity_poly.type
_entity_poly.pdbx_seq_one_letter_code
_entity_poly.pdbx_strand_id
1 'polypeptide(L)'
;MAVKVVLTMSLICFIICLHIPILMSIRDGVCGMFDSYKLIYAIYQIIIVGLLPPILMIIFSSLTVRNLWYRHTDQIRVRNRDRYLMRMLVAEVIIDIVTSIPYSINLVYGAITYYGVSKSSQRLEIEAFITFITQFLIYLIGVAPFYLFISTAKPFRKRFMNLFLTYGNKCISRHIRVFPADEQITTGQ
;
A
#
# COMPACT_ATOMS: atom_id res chain seq x y z
N MET A 1 21.35 15.59 -2.15
CA MET A 1 20.14 16.13 -2.82
C MET A 1 18.91 15.26 -2.62
N ALA A 2 18.96 13.95 -2.87
CA ALA A 2 17.80 13.06 -2.76
C ALA A 2 17.06 13.13 -1.40
N VAL A 3 17.79 13.13 -0.28
CA VAL A 3 17.18 13.23 1.06
C VAL A 3 16.40 14.53 1.26
N LYS A 4 16.89 15.66 0.74
CA LYS A 4 16.19 16.95 0.82
C LYS A 4 14.90 16.93 0.00
N VAL A 5 14.94 16.35 -1.21
CA VAL A 5 13.74 16.20 -2.07
C VAL A 5 12.68 15.31 -1.41
N VAL A 6 13.09 14.18 -0.84
CA VAL A 6 12.17 13.27 -0.12
C VAL A 6 11.56 13.95 1.10
N LEU A 7 12.35 14.71 1.87
CA LEU A 7 11.86 15.44 3.04
C LEU A 7 10.83 16.51 2.66
N THR A 8 11.13 17.30 1.63
CA THR A 8 10.22 18.35 1.13
C THR A 8 8.93 17.75 0.59
N MET A 9 9.01 16.66 -0.20
CA MET A 9 7.82 15.95 -0.70
C MET A 9 6.98 15.39 0.44
N SER A 10 7.61 14.82 1.47
CA SER A 10 6.91 14.26 2.63
C SER A 10 6.19 15.36 3.42
N LEU A 11 6.80 16.52 3.61
CA LEU A 11 6.20 17.69 4.26
C LEU A 11 4.98 18.22 3.48
N ILE A 12 5.11 18.35 2.17
CA ILE A 12 4.00 18.78 1.30
C ILE A 12 2.85 17.78 1.36
N CYS A 13 3.15 16.48 1.26
CA CYS A 13 2.13 15.44 1.42
C CYS A 13 1.46 15.50 2.79
N PHE A 14 2.19 15.81 3.86
CA PHE A 14 1.62 15.92 5.20
C PHE A 14 0.65 17.11 5.32
N ILE A 15 1.03 18.27 4.79
CA ILE A 15 0.17 19.47 4.74
C ILE A 15 -1.10 19.17 3.94
N ILE A 16 -0.95 18.48 2.81
CA ILE A 16 -2.10 18.02 2.02
C ILE A 16 -2.93 17.06 2.88
N CYS A 17 -2.39 16.02 3.49
CA CYS A 17 -3.20 15.11 4.31
C CYS A 17 -3.93 15.81 5.48
N LEU A 18 -3.36 16.88 6.05
CA LEU A 18 -3.99 17.66 7.11
C LEU A 18 -5.24 18.42 6.67
N HIS A 19 -5.41 18.73 5.38
CA HIS A 19 -6.62 19.39 4.91
C HIS A 19 -7.86 18.52 5.12
N ILE A 20 -7.72 17.19 5.03
CA ILE A 20 -8.82 16.23 5.10
C ILE A 20 -9.54 16.28 6.46
N PRO A 21 -8.88 16.07 7.62
CA PRO A 21 -9.55 16.12 8.92
C PRO A 21 -10.06 17.52 9.29
N ILE A 22 -9.44 18.60 8.77
CA ILE A 22 -9.87 19.98 9.03
C ILE A 22 -11.20 20.28 8.32
N LEU A 23 -11.42 19.70 7.13
CA LEU A 23 -12.61 19.91 6.32
C LEU A 23 -13.72 18.88 6.56
N MET A 24 -13.46 17.83 7.34
CA MET A 24 -14.52 16.96 7.85
C MET A 24 -15.33 17.69 8.92
N SER A 25 -16.64 17.74 8.75
CA SER A 25 -17.57 18.28 9.74
C SER A 25 -18.43 17.15 10.31
N ILE A 26 -19.00 17.39 11.49
CA ILE A 26 -19.95 16.47 12.12
C ILE A 26 -21.34 17.07 11.89
N ARG A 27 -22.18 16.37 11.13
CA ARG A 27 -23.58 16.74 10.88
C ARG A 27 -24.46 15.55 11.24
N ASP A 28 -25.49 15.79 12.04
CA ASP A 28 -26.45 14.76 12.50
C ASP A 28 -25.79 13.56 13.20
N GLY A 29 -24.71 13.80 13.95
CA GLY A 29 -23.98 12.76 14.70
C GLY A 29 -23.08 11.87 13.84
N VAL A 30 -22.97 12.14 12.53
CA VAL A 30 -22.11 11.39 11.61
C VAL A 30 -20.95 12.27 11.17
N CYS A 31 -19.73 11.74 11.26
CA CYS A 31 -18.53 12.38 10.70
C CYS A 31 -18.43 12.03 9.22
N GLY A 32 -18.43 13.04 8.35
CA GLY A 32 -18.47 12.81 6.92
C GLY A 32 -18.06 14.01 6.10
N MET A 33 -17.96 13.79 4.79
CA MET A 33 -17.76 14.85 3.81
C MET A 33 -19.14 15.29 3.31
N PHE A 34 -19.47 16.56 3.57
CA PHE A 34 -20.77 17.13 3.20
C PHE A 34 -20.63 18.12 2.05
N ASP A 35 -21.73 18.28 1.31
CA ASP A 35 -21.90 19.31 0.28
C ASP A 35 -20.81 19.27 -0.81
N SER A 36 -20.39 20.44 -1.30
CA SER A 36 -19.50 20.57 -2.46
C SER A 36 -18.11 19.97 -2.22
N TYR A 37 -17.71 19.84 -0.95
CA TYR A 37 -16.45 19.22 -0.58
C TYR A 37 -16.40 17.74 -0.98
N LYS A 38 -17.53 17.02 -0.94
CA LYS A 38 -17.61 15.61 -1.37
C LYS A 38 -17.22 15.44 -2.85
N LEU A 39 -17.64 16.38 -3.70
CA LEU A 39 -17.33 16.37 -5.13
C LEU A 39 -15.88 16.78 -5.40
N ILE A 40 -15.39 17.81 -4.71
CA ILE A 40 -13.98 18.23 -4.79
C ILE A 40 -13.05 17.09 -4.36
N TYR A 41 -13.39 16.39 -3.27
CA TYR A 41 -12.63 15.25 -2.78
C TYR A 41 -12.64 14.08 -3.77
N ALA A 42 -13.79 13.77 -4.38
CA ALA A 42 -13.88 12.72 -5.39
C ALA A 42 -12.98 13.01 -6.61
N ILE A 43 -12.94 14.27 -7.08
CA ILE A 43 -12.06 14.70 -8.18
C ILE A 43 -10.58 14.59 -7.77
N TYR A 44 -10.25 15.06 -6.56
CA TYR A 44 -8.91 14.96 -6.02
C TYR A 44 -8.43 13.51 -5.96
N GLN A 45 -9.28 12.59 -5.47
CA GLN A 45 -8.97 11.17 -5.38
C GLN A 45 -8.66 10.57 -6.76
N ILE A 46 -9.46 10.88 -7.78
CA ILE A 46 -9.23 10.38 -9.14
C ILE A 46 -7.88 10.85 -9.69
N ILE A 47 -7.59 12.15 -9.55
CA ILE A 47 -6.41 12.74 -10.17
C ILE A 47 -5.14 12.31 -9.42
N ILE A 48 -5.14 12.49 -8.10
CA ILE A 48 -3.92 12.35 -7.29
C ILE A 48 -3.67 10.90 -6.89
N VAL A 49 -4.72 10.13 -6.59
CA VAL A 49 -4.57 8.71 -6.20
C VAL A 49 -4.75 7.79 -7.41
N GLY A 50 -5.68 8.08 -8.31
CA GLY A 50 -5.96 7.22 -9.47
C GLY A 50 -4.99 7.38 -10.65
N LEU A 51 -4.69 8.61 -11.07
CA LEU A 51 -3.95 8.87 -12.32
C LEU A 51 -2.48 9.21 -12.11
N LEU A 52 -2.15 9.99 -11.08
CA LEU A 52 -0.79 10.48 -10.89
C LEU A 52 0.23 9.34 -10.67
N PRO A 53 -0.02 8.31 -9.82
CA PRO A 53 0.92 7.21 -9.62
C PRO A 53 1.24 6.44 -10.91
N PRO A 54 0.28 5.96 -11.71
CA PRO A 54 0.60 5.23 -12.94
C PRO A 54 1.33 6.11 -13.96
N ILE A 55 0.99 7.40 -14.08
CA ILE A 55 1.68 8.32 -14.99
C ILE A 55 3.15 8.49 -14.59
N LEU A 56 3.42 8.80 -13.32
CA LEU A 56 4.78 8.94 -12.82
C LEU A 56 5.58 7.65 -13.01
N MET A 57 4.94 6.51 -12.79
CA MET A 57 5.54 5.20 -12.96
C MET A 57 5.89 4.88 -14.41
N ILE A 58 5.03 5.22 -15.36
CA ILE A 58 5.34 5.10 -16.80
C ILE A 58 6.54 5.99 -17.16
N ILE A 59 6.55 7.24 -16.68
CA ILE A 59 7.64 8.18 -16.93
C ILE A 59 8.95 7.65 -16.36
N PHE A 60 9.00 7.29 -15.07
CA PHE A 60 10.20 6.79 -14.43
C PHE A 60 10.66 5.45 -15.02
N SER A 61 9.73 4.57 -15.41
CA SER A 61 10.07 3.32 -16.10
C SER A 61 10.73 3.59 -17.45
N SER A 62 10.16 4.50 -18.24
CA SER A 62 10.73 4.89 -19.53
C SER A 62 12.11 5.54 -19.38
N LEU A 63 12.28 6.41 -18.38
CA LEU A 63 13.54 7.08 -18.08
C LEU A 63 14.61 6.08 -17.63
N THR A 64 14.22 5.11 -16.80
CA THR A 64 15.11 4.05 -16.32
C THR A 64 15.57 3.18 -17.48
N VAL A 65 14.66 2.76 -18.36
CA VAL A 65 15.00 1.95 -19.55
C VAL A 65 15.94 2.71 -20.48
N ARG A 66 15.68 3.99 -20.73
CA ARG A 66 16.56 4.85 -21.54
C ARG A 66 17.94 4.96 -20.90
N ASN A 67 18.03 5.27 -19.61
CA ASN A 67 19.30 5.40 -18.90
C ASN A 67 20.09 4.07 -18.90
N LEU A 68 19.40 2.94 -18.74
CA LEU A 68 20.02 1.61 -18.80
C LEU A 68 20.57 1.28 -20.19
N TRP A 69 19.92 1.76 -21.25
CA TRP A 69 20.38 1.57 -22.62
C TRP A 69 21.68 2.35 -22.88
N TYR A 70 21.77 3.59 -22.39
CA TYR A 70 23.01 4.39 -22.47
C TYR A 70 24.17 3.83 -21.64
N ARG A 71 23.90 3.10 -20.54
CA ARG A 71 24.90 2.56 -19.61
C ARG A 71 25.41 1.15 -19.97
N HIS A 72 25.35 0.76 -21.25
CA HIS A 72 25.41 -0.64 -21.71
C HIS A 72 26.68 -1.45 -21.41
N THR A 73 27.75 -0.86 -20.86
CA THR A 73 29.08 -1.50 -20.88
C THR A 73 29.56 -2.16 -19.57
N ASP A 74 29.05 -1.81 -18.37
CA ASP A 74 29.73 -2.25 -17.12
C ASP A 74 28.89 -2.95 -16.02
N GLN A 75 27.56 -3.08 -16.14
CA GLN A 75 26.75 -3.47 -14.96
C GLN A 75 25.65 -4.52 -15.20
N ILE A 76 26.01 -5.68 -15.73
CA ILE A 76 25.11 -6.85 -15.89
C ILE A 76 24.45 -7.27 -14.56
N ARG A 77 25.16 -7.15 -13.43
CA ARG A 77 24.65 -7.56 -12.10
C ARG A 77 23.64 -6.57 -11.50
N VAL A 78 23.80 -5.26 -11.76
CA VAL A 78 22.86 -4.21 -11.33
C VAL A 78 21.54 -4.31 -12.11
N ARG A 79 21.64 -4.62 -13.41
CA ARG A 79 20.49 -4.83 -14.32
C ARG A 79 19.48 -5.86 -13.81
N ASN A 80 19.93 -6.95 -13.21
CA ASN A 80 19.02 -7.98 -12.71
C ASN A 80 18.27 -7.53 -11.45
N ARG A 81 18.92 -6.83 -10.52
CA ARG A 81 18.27 -6.29 -9.31
C ARG A 81 17.22 -5.25 -9.67
N ASP A 82 17.56 -4.34 -10.58
CA ASP A 82 16.66 -3.27 -11.02
C ASP A 82 15.44 -3.85 -11.75
N ARG A 83 15.62 -4.92 -12.55
CA ARG A 83 14.49 -5.62 -13.19
C ARG A 83 13.49 -6.20 -12.19
N TYR A 84 13.95 -6.73 -11.05
CA TYR A 84 13.05 -7.22 -10.00
C TYR A 84 12.29 -6.07 -9.31
N LEU A 85 12.98 -4.96 -9.04
CA LEU A 85 12.35 -3.75 -8.48
C LEU A 85 11.30 -3.18 -9.43
N MET A 86 11.61 -3.09 -10.73
CA MET A 86 10.66 -2.62 -11.75
C MET A 86 9.45 -3.55 -11.88
N ARG A 87 9.64 -4.88 -11.87
CA ARG A 87 8.51 -5.84 -11.92
C ARG A 87 7.59 -5.72 -10.72
N MET A 88 8.17 -5.52 -9.53
CA MET A 88 7.39 -5.31 -8.32
C MET A 88 6.57 -4.02 -8.41
N LEU A 89 7.23 -2.93 -8.79
CA LEU A 89 6.61 -1.63 -8.96
C LEU A 89 5.44 -1.66 -9.96
N VAL A 90 5.57 -2.39 -11.08
CA VAL A 90 4.47 -2.59 -12.04
C VAL A 90 3.32 -3.38 -11.41
N ALA A 91 3.61 -4.41 -10.62
CA ALA A 91 2.57 -5.17 -9.93
C ALA A 91 1.83 -4.32 -8.89
N GLU A 92 2.55 -3.44 -8.18
CA GLU A 92 1.98 -2.49 -7.23
C GLU A 92 1.03 -1.51 -7.92
N VAL A 93 1.43 -0.96 -9.07
CA VAL A 93 0.56 -0.08 -9.88
C VAL A 93 -0.67 -0.81 -10.40
N ILE A 94 -0.56 -2.07 -10.82
CA ILE A 94 -1.72 -2.85 -11.27
C ILE A 94 -2.72 -3.03 -10.11
N ILE A 95 -2.23 -3.37 -8.91
CA ILE A 95 -3.08 -3.49 -7.72
C ILE A 95 -3.73 -2.15 -7.38
N ASP A 96 -2.96 -1.06 -7.42
CA ASP A 96 -3.43 0.30 -7.17
C ASP A 96 -4.54 0.70 -8.16
N ILE A 97 -4.37 0.47 -9.46
CA ILE A 97 -5.40 0.71 -10.47
C ILE A 97 -6.67 -0.11 -10.20
N VAL A 98 -6.52 -1.40 -9.93
CA VAL A 98 -7.65 -2.33 -9.71
C VAL A 98 -8.43 -1.97 -8.43
N THR A 99 -7.79 -1.36 -7.44
CA THR A 99 -8.41 -1.03 -6.15
C THR A 99 -8.87 0.42 -6.06
N SER A 100 -8.11 1.38 -6.60
CA SER A 100 -8.41 2.81 -6.52
C SER A 100 -9.46 3.26 -7.54
N ILE A 101 -9.55 2.64 -8.72
CA ILE A 101 -10.57 2.98 -9.72
C ILE A 101 -11.99 2.68 -9.20
N PRO A 102 -12.30 1.46 -8.71
CA PRO A 102 -13.64 1.17 -8.18
C PRO A 102 -14.05 2.11 -7.05
N TYR A 103 -13.10 2.42 -6.16
CA TYR A 103 -13.33 3.36 -5.06
C TYR A 103 -13.63 4.78 -5.56
N SER A 104 -12.85 5.26 -6.53
CA SER A 104 -13.03 6.58 -7.11
C SER A 104 -14.36 6.71 -7.86
N ILE A 105 -14.77 5.67 -8.59
CA ILE A 105 -16.08 5.61 -9.26
C ILE A 105 -17.20 5.66 -8.21
N ASN A 106 -17.07 4.91 -7.12
CA ASN A 106 -18.05 4.91 -6.03
C ASN A 106 -18.18 6.31 -5.37
N LEU A 107 -17.07 7.01 -5.15
CA LEU A 107 -17.08 8.38 -4.62
C LEU A 107 -17.79 9.36 -5.56
N VAL A 108 -17.48 9.31 -6.86
CA VAL A 108 -18.15 10.18 -7.86
C VAL A 108 -19.64 9.88 -7.93
N TYR A 109 -20.02 8.60 -7.95
CA TYR A 109 -21.41 8.19 -7.91
C TYR A 109 -22.13 8.74 -6.67
N GLY A 110 -21.49 8.61 -5.50
CA GLY A 110 -22.00 9.14 -4.24
C GLY A 110 -22.10 10.67 -4.19
N ALA A 111 -21.21 11.39 -4.90
CA ALA A 111 -21.24 12.84 -5.00
C ALA A 111 -22.35 13.34 -5.93
N ILE A 112 -22.53 12.71 -7.10
CA ILE A 112 -23.57 13.07 -8.07
C ILE A 112 -24.96 12.77 -7.48
N THR A 113 -25.12 11.60 -6.87
CA THR A 113 -26.41 11.16 -6.33
C THR A 113 -26.80 11.87 -5.03
N TYR A 114 -25.89 12.62 -4.40
CA TYR A 114 -26.18 13.43 -3.22
C TYR A 114 -27.15 14.59 -3.52
N TYR A 115 -27.08 15.18 -4.72
CA TYR A 115 -27.86 16.37 -5.06
C TYR A 115 -29.17 16.09 -5.82
N GLY A 116 -29.31 14.92 -6.44
CA GLY A 116 -30.26 14.76 -7.55
C GLY A 116 -31.41 13.75 -7.38
N VAL A 117 -31.37 12.84 -6.40
CA VAL A 117 -32.32 11.70 -6.40
C VAL A 117 -32.75 11.29 -4.99
N SER A 118 -34.05 11.26 -4.73
CA SER A 118 -34.62 10.55 -3.58
C SER A 118 -34.37 9.05 -3.77
N LYS A 119 -33.49 8.48 -2.94
CA LYS A 119 -33.09 7.07 -3.02
C LYS A 119 -34.14 6.19 -2.33
N SER A 120 -34.49 5.06 -2.95
CA SER A 120 -35.26 4.01 -2.27
C SER A 120 -34.39 3.29 -1.25
N SER A 121 -35.01 2.70 -0.22
CA SER A 121 -34.30 1.99 0.86
C SER A 121 -33.41 0.85 0.32
N GLN A 122 -33.91 0.07 -0.64
CA GLN A 122 -33.14 -1.01 -1.29
C GLN A 122 -31.88 -0.49 -2.01
N ARG A 123 -31.97 0.67 -2.66
CA ARG A 123 -30.81 1.26 -3.37
C ARG A 123 -29.76 1.76 -2.38
N LEU A 124 -30.20 2.27 -1.23
CA LEU A 124 -29.31 2.71 -0.16
C LEU A 124 -28.49 1.55 0.41
N GLU A 125 -29.12 0.38 0.62
CA GLU A 125 -28.45 -0.82 1.11
C GLU A 125 -27.36 -1.33 0.15
N ILE A 126 -27.68 -1.38 -1.16
CA ILE A 126 -26.71 -1.78 -2.20
C ILE A 126 -25.52 -0.81 -2.24
N GLU A 127 -25.79 0.49 -2.15
CA GLU A 127 -24.75 1.52 -2.16
C GLU A 127 -23.85 1.44 -0.93
N ALA A 128 -24.42 1.16 0.25
CA ALA A 128 -23.64 0.93 1.47
C ALA A 128 -22.74 -0.31 1.33
N PHE A 129 -23.25 -1.39 0.76
CA PHE A 129 -22.48 -2.61 0.51
C PHE A 129 -21.32 -2.38 -0.49
N ILE A 130 -21.57 -1.69 -1.61
CA ILE A 130 -20.53 -1.35 -2.58
C ILE A 130 -19.48 -0.41 -1.96
N THR A 131 -19.93 0.56 -1.15
CA THR A 131 -19.03 1.46 -0.42
C THR A 131 -18.14 0.68 0.54
N PHE A 132 -18.69 -0.27 1.29
CA PHE A 132 -17.92 -1.14 2.16
C PHE A 132 -16.86 -1.96 1.39
N ILE A 133 -17.25 -2.60 0.27
CA ILE A 133 -16.31 -3.38 -0.55
C ILE A 133 -15.19 -2.49 -1.10
N THR A 134 -15.54 -1.35 -1.68
CA THR A 134 -14.54 -0.46 -2.29
C THR A 134 -13.60 0.15 -1.25
N GLN A 135 -14.11 0.46 -0.06
CA GLN A 135 -13.30 0.94 1.05
C GLN A 135 -12.40 -0.16 1.63
N PHE A 136 -12.88 -1.40 1.70
CA PHE A 136 -12.04 -2.55 2.05
C PHE A 136 -10.90 -2.74 1.04
N LEU A 137 -11.21 -2.67 -0.27
CA LEU A 137 -10.23 -2.80 -1.35
C LEU A 137 -9.14 -1.71 -1.27
N ILE A 138 -9.50 -0.46 -0.99
CA ILE A 138 -8.50 0.61 -0.90
C ILE A 138 -7.60 0.47 0.33
N TYR A 139 -8.11 -0.06 1.45
CA TYR A 139 -7.26 -0.35 2.61
C TYR A 139 -6.27 -1.49 2.36
N LEU A 140 -6.57 -2.42 1.45
CA LEU A 140 -5.62 -3.46 1.05
C LEU A 140 -4.38 -2.89 0.34
N ILE A 141 -4.47 -1.71 -0.26
CA ILE A 141 -3.30 -1.03 -0.85
C ILE A 141 -2.21 -0.80 0.20
N GLY A 142 -2.57 -0.48 1.43
CA GLY A 142 -1.59 -0.25 2.51
C GLY A 142 -0.74 -1.47 2.84
N VAL A 143 -1.28 -2.69 2.65
CA VAL A 143 -0.56 -3.95 2.94
C VAL A 143 -0.02 -4.62 1.68
N ALA A 144 -0.53 -4.27 0.50
CA ALA A 144 -0.15 -4.88 -0.78
C ALA A 144 1.37 -4.84 -1.07
N PRO A 145 2.12 -3.75 -0.82
CA PRO A 145 3.56 -3.72 -1.06
C PRO A 145 4.31 -4.79 -0.27
N PHE A 146 3.91 -5.05 0.98
CA PHE A 146 4.54 -6.09 1.82
C PHE A 146 4.37 -7.48 1.20
N TYR A 147 3.16 -7.84 0.79
CA TYR A 147 2.89 -9.13 0.14
C TYR A 147 3.53 -9.23 -1.25
N LEU A 148 3.62 -8.12 -1.98
CA LEU A 148 4.33 -8.05 -3.26
C LEU A 148 5.85 -8.22 -3.10
N PHE A 149 6.46 -7.62 -2.08
CA PHE A 149 7.87 -7.81 -1.75
C PHE A 149 8.17 -9.28 -1.45
N ILE A 150 7.32 -9.92 -0.65
CA ILE A 150 7.44 -11.34 -0.33
C ILE A 150 7.26 -12.20 -1.59
N SER A 151 6.27 -11.91 -2.44
CA SER A 151 5.96 -12.78 -3.59
C SER A 151 6.98 -12.65 -4.73
N THR A 152 7.42 -11.44 -5.03
CA THR A 152 8.17 -11.12 -6.26
C THR A 152 9.66 -11.38 -6.14
N ALA A 153 10.27 -11.11 -4.98
CA ALA A 153 11.72 -11.25 -4.81
C ALA A 153 12.09 -12.65 -4.29
N LYS A 154 12.37 -13.60 -5.20
CA LYS A 154 13.00 -14.90 -4.87
C LYS A 154 14.19 -14.80 -3.88
N PRO A 155 15.17 -13.87 -4.05
CA PRO A 155 16.25 -13.72 -3.07
C PRO A 155 15.79 -13.13 -1.73
N PHE A 156 14.70 -12.36 -1.71
CA PHE A 156 14.13 -11.83 -0.47
C PHE A 156 13.43 -12.93 0.33
N ARG A 157 12.64 -13.80 -0.32
CA ARG A 157 12.05 -15.00 0.33
C ARG A 157 13.10 -15.88 0.99
N LYS A 158 14.22 -16.13 0.29
CA LYS A 158 15.33 -16.94 0.82
C LYS A 158 15.98 -16.27 2.04
N ARG A 159 16.16 -14.95 2.03
CA ARG A 159 16.68 -14.20 3.20
C ARG A 159 15.68 -14.14 4.36
N PHE A 160 14.40 -13.93 4.08
CA PHE A 160 13.35 -13.85 5.09
C PHE A 160 13.12 -15.20 5.77
N MET A 161 13.03 -16.30 5.00
CA MET A 161 13.01 -17.65 5.55
C MET A 161 14.27 -17.96 6.35
N ASN A 162 15.47 -17.58 5.88
CA ASN A 162 16.69 -17.76 6.67
C ASN A 162 16.66 -16.98 7.99
N LEU A 163 16.11 -15.76 8.00
CA LEU A 163 15.91 -14.99 9.22
C LEU A 163 14.98 -15.71 10.19
N PHE A 164 13.82 -16.18 9.72
CA PHE A 164 12.87 -16.96 10.52
C PHE A 164 13.48 -18.26 11.05
N LEU A 165 14.21 -19.00 10.23
CA LEU A 165 14.89 -20.24 10.64
C LEU A 165 16.02 -19.95 11.63
N THR A 166 16.77 -18.86 11.44
CA THR A 166 17.86 -18.48 12.36
C THR A 166 17.32 -18.00 13.71
N TYR A 167 16.23 -17.22 13.71
CA TYR A 167 15.57 -16.78 14.93
C TYR A 167 14.83 -17.93 15.63
N GLY A 168 14.16 -18.79 14.86
CA GLY A 168 13.52 -20.01 15.35
C GLY A 168 14.53 -20.95 16.00
N ASN A 169 15.65 -21.23 15.32
CA ASN A 169 16.74 -22.04 15.89
C ASN A 169 17.39 -21.36 17.10
N LYS A 170 17.49 -20.02 17.15
CA LYS A 170 17.96 -19.30 18.34
C LYS A 170 16.97 -19.39 19.49
N CYS A 171 15.66 -19.31 19.24
CA CYS A 171 14.64 -19.50 20.27
C CYS A 171 14.66 -20.94 20.80
N ILE A 172 14.70 -21.94 19.91
CA ILE A 172 14.79 -23.36 20.29
C ILE A 172 16.09 -23.63 21.05
N SER A 173 17.24 -23.15 20.56
CA SER A 173 18.54 -23.34 21.23
C SER A 173 18.66 -22.57 22.56
N ARG A 174 17.94 -21.45 22.73
CA ARG A 174 17.80 -20.77 24.02
C ARG A 174 16.88 -21.53 24.97
N HIS A 175 15.78 -22.09 24.47
CA HIS A 175 14.86 -22.89 25.28
C HIS A 175 15.53 -24.18 25.80
N ILE A 176 16.34 -24.84 24.97
CA ILE A 176 17.12 -26.03 25.36
C ILE A 176 18.23 -25.69 26.38
N ARG A 177 18.78 -24.46 26.36
CA ARG A 177 19.81 -24.04 27.33
C ARG A 177 19.28 -23.61 28.70
N VAL A 178 18.00 -23.26 28.79
CA VAL A 178 17.37 -22.78 30.04
C VAL A 178 16.69 -23.91 30.82
N PHE A 179 16.40 -25.04 30.17
CA PHE A 179 16.07 -26.30 30.84
C PHE A 179 17.33 -27.18 30.89
N PRO A 180 18.22 -27.04 31.88
CA PRO A 180 19.16 -28.11 32.15
C PRO A 180 18.34 -29.37 32.48
N ALA A 181 18.78 -30.50 31.94
CA ALA A 181 18.25 -31.80 32.26
C ALA A 181 18.46 -32.07 33.76
N ASP A 182 17.49 -31.67 34.57
CA ASP A 182 17.45 -31.99 35.99
C ASP A 182 16.77 -33.35 36.15
N GLU A 183 17.43 -34.39 35.65
CA GLU A 183 17.04 -35.78 35.92
C GLU A 183 18.18 -36.78 35.69
N GLN A 184 19.37 -36.51 36.25
CA GLN A 184 20.33 -37.56 36.56
C GLN A 184 21.12 -37.14 37.81
N ILE A 185 20.59 -37.45 38.99
CA ILE A 185 21.30 -37.84 40.24
C ILE A 185 20.19 -38.01 41.29
N THR A 186 19.62 -39.21 41.40
CA THR A 186 19.03 -39.76 42.63
C THR A 186 18.62 -41.20 42.36
N THR A 187 19.60 -42.10 42.40
CA THR A 187 19.45 -43.52 42.83
C THR A 187 20.85 -44.11 42.81
N GLY A 188 21.57 -43.85 43.90
CA GLY A 188 22.93 -44.27 44.10
C GLY A 188 23.32 -44.07 45.55
N GLN A 189 22.49 -44.59 46.46
CA GLN A 189 22.83 -45.04 47.80
C GLN A 189 21.63 -45.72 48.44
#